data_AF-A0A7X6ZS46-F1
#
_entry.id   AF-A0A7X6ZS46-F1
#
_cell.length_a   1.000
_cell.length_b   1.000
_cell.length_c   1.000
_cell.angle_alpha   90.00
_cell.angle_beta   90.00
_cell.angle_gamma   90.00
#
_symmetry.space_group_name_H-M   'P 1'
#
loop_
_entity.id
_entity.type
_entity.pdbx_description
1 polymer ?
#
loop_
_entity_poly.entity_id
_entity_poly.type
_entity_poly.pdbx_seq_one_letter_code
_entity_poly.pdbx_strand_id
1 'polypeptide(L)'
;MAFIDLQKTPEFSTLGRMYLISEEQFKEIQEQEGPIPNWYGQLIDLGTADGYQIQTFTSRGIRATNRPSEVYLQAISDGIKETFPYMEELTIHKYLGQCLRG
;
A
#
# COMPACT_ATOMS: atom_id res chain seq x y z
N MET A 1 11.30 -6.14 2.69
CA MET A 1 10.92 -5.15 1.67
C MET A 1 9.77 -4.32 2.18
N ALA A 2 9.75 -3.00 1.91
CA ALA A 2 8.53 -2.22 2.12
C ALA A 2 7.42 -2.71 1.18
N PHE A 3 6.15 -2.53 1.55
CA PHE A 3 4.92 -2.95 0.83
C PHE A 3 4.59 -4.45 0.81
N ILE A 4 5.54 -5.36 1.10
CA ILE A 4 5.29 -6.82 1.03
C ILE A 4 5.22 -7.45 2.43
N ASP A 5 5.94 -6.88 3.40
CA ASP A 5 5.98 -7.38 4.77
C ASP A 5 5.11 -6.54 5.71
N LEU A 6 4.45 -7.22 6.65
CA LEU A 6 3.62 -6.64 7.71
C LEU A 6 4.42 -6.36 8.97
N GLN A 7 5.68 -6.81 9.05
CA GLN A 7 6.55 -6.50 10.18
C GLN A 7 6.80 -5.00 10.26
N LYS A 8 6.24 -4.39 11.31
CA LYS A 8 6.51 -3.01 11.68
C LYS A 8 7.95 -2.92 12.16
N THR A 9 8.79 -2.24 11.37
CA THR A 9 10.17 -1.90 11.76
C THR A 9 10.21 -0.40 12.05
N PRO A 10 10.74 0.04 13.21
CA PRO A 10 10.84 1.46 13.54
C PRO A 10 11.65 2.26 12.52
N GLU A 11 12.56 1.60 11.79
CA GLU A 11 13.40 2.25 10.79
C GLU A 11 12.68 2.55 9.46
N PHE A 12 11.51 1.94 9.21
CA PHE A 12 10.82 2.05 7.92
C PHE A 12 9.35 2.43 8.09
N SER A 13 8.99 3.59 7.54
CA SER A 13 7.60 4.02 7.37
C SER A 13 7.18 3.90 5.92
N THR A 14 5.96 3.40 5.67
CA THR A 14 5.37 3.36 4.34
C THR A 14 4.37 4.50 4.18
N LEU A 15 4.54 5.32 3.15
CA LEU A 15 3.55 6.32 2.74
C LEU A 15 2.32 5.63 2.17
N GLY A 16 1.15 6.14 2.52
CA GLY A 16 -0.13 5.64 2.03
C GLY A 16 -1.16 6.76 1.90
N ARG A 17 -2.19 6.50 1.10
CA ARG A 17 -3.38 7.33 0.98
C ARG A 17 -4.56 6.56 1.56
N MET A 18 -5.30 7.20 2.45
CA MET A 18 -6.52 6.65 3.03
C MET A 18 -7.74 7.22 2.28
N TYR A 19 -8.75 6.39 2.10
CA TYR A 19 -10.02 6.77 1.47
C TYR A 19 -11.16 6.49 2.44
N LEU A 20 -12.03 7.48 2.67
CA LEU A 20 -13.28 7.27 3.40
C LEU A 20 -14.33 6.77 2.42
N ILE A 21 -14.81 5.55 2.64
CA ILE A 21 -15.74 4.84 1.76
C ILE A 21 -16.87 4.21 2.58
N SER A 22 -17.97 3.86 1.91
CA SER A 22 -19.06 3.13 2.54
C SER A 22 -18.71 1.65 2.75
N GLU A 23 -19.45 0.97 3.63
CA GLU A 23 -19.30 -0.48 3.84
C GLU A 23 -19.60 -1.29 2.56
N GLU A 24 -20.50 -0.80 1.70
CA GLU A 24 -20.83 -1.41 0.41
C GLU A 24 -19.64 -1.34 -0.55
N GLN A 25 -19.05 -0.14 -0.72
CA GLN A 25 -17.86 0.07 -1.54
C GLN A 25 -16.68 -0.77 -1.03
N PHE A 26 -16.55 -0.91 0.28
CA PHE A 26 -15.51 -1.75 0.88
C PHE A 26 -15.66 -3.22 0.48
N LYS A 27 -16.88 -3.77 0.46
CA LYS A 27 -17.15 -5.15 0.02
C LYS A 27 -16.83 -5.33 -1.47
N GLU A 28 -17.23 -4.37 -2.32
CA GLU A 28 -16.91 -4.40 -3.75
C GLU A 28 -15.39 -4.42 -4.01
N ILE A 29 -14.62 -3.60 -3.29
CA ILE A 29 -13.15 -3.59 -3.39
C ILE A 29 -12.59 -4.95 -2.97
N GLN A 30 -13.08 -5.53 -1.87
CA GLN A 30 -12.62 -6.84 -1.42
C GLN A 30 -12.86 -7.95 -2.46
N GLU A 31 -13.99 -7.89 -3.18
CA GLU A 31 -14.27 -8.83 -4.26
C GLU A 31 -13.31 -8.66 -5.45
N GLN A 32 -12.99 -7.42 -5.81
CA GLN A 32 -12.06 -7.10 -6.91
C GLN A 32 -10.61 -7.49 -6.62
N GLU A 33 -10.14 -7.31 -5.37
CA GLU A 33 -8.78 -7.67 -4.93
C GLU A 33 -8.54 -9.20 -4.89
N GLY A 34 -9.62 -9.98 -4.95
CA GLY A 34 -9.57 -11.43 -4.86
C GLY A 34 -9.60 -11.88 -3.39
N PRO A 35 -10.78 -12.26 -2.85
CA PRO A 35 -10.96 -12.56 -1.43
C PRO A 35 -10.30 -13.87 -0.98
N ILE A 36 -9.69 -14.61 -1.92
CA ILE A 36 -9.04 -15.89 -1.64
C ILE A 36 -7.74 -15.62 -0.85
N PRO A 37 -7.45 -16.37 0.22
CA PRO A 37 -6.27 -16.19 1.06
C PRO A 37 -4.90 -16.12 0.36
N ASN A 38 -4.80 -16.75 -0.82
CA ASN A 38 -3.59 -16.77 -1.63
C ASN A 38 -3.40 -15.51 -2.49
N TRP A 39 -4.41 -14.63 -2.56
CA TRP A 39 -4.36 -13.30 -3.19
C TRP A 39 -4.31 -12.22 -2.09
N TYR A 40 -5.34 -11.41 -1.90
CA TYR A 40 -5.41 -10.31 -0.93
C TYR A 40 -6.51 -10.52 0.11
N GLY A 41 -6.81 -11.78 0.43
CA GLY A 41 -7.88 -12.14 1.38
C GLY A 41 -7.56 -11.89 2.87
N GLN A 42 -6.43 -11.26 3.22
CA GLN A 42 -6.13 -10.91 4.61
C GLN A 42 -6.47 -9.44 4.87
N LEU A 43 -7.42 -9.21 5.76
CA LEU A 43 -7.77 -7.88 6.26
C LEU A 43 -6.89 -7.53 7.45
N ILE A 44 -6.37 -6.31 7.48
CA ILE A 44 -5.55 -5.78 8.58
C ILE A 44 -6.14 -4.48 9.07
N ASP A 45 -6.27 -4.40 10.39
CA ASP A 45 -6.60 -3.18 11.12
C ASP A 45 -5.31 -2.35 11.35
N LEU A 46 -5.32 -1.11 10.88
CA LEU A 46 -4.22 -0.16 11.03
C LEU A 46 -4.46 0.86 12.15
N GLY A 47 -5.58 0.78 12.85
CA GLY A 47 -6.01 1.67 13.92
C GLY A 47 -7.14 2.59 13.47
N THR A 48 -7.16 3.81 14.02
CA THR A 48 -8.22 4.80 13.77
C THR A 48 -7.66 6.16 13.39
N ALA A 49 -8.31 6.84 12.46
CA ALA A 49 -8.11 8.27 12.19
C ALA A 49 -9.46 8.98 12.11
N ASP A 50 -9.55 10.18 12.71
CA ASP A 50 -10.76 11.00 12.73
C ASP A 50 -12.03 10.27 13.22
N GLY A 51 -11.86 9.28 14.10
CA GLY A 51 -12.96 8.45 14.63
C GLY A 51 -13.39 7.29 13.73
N TYR A 52 -12.75 7.11 12.56
CA TYR A 52 -13.02 6.01 11.64
C TYR A 52 -11.92 4.94 11.70
N GLN A 53 -12.30 3.67 11.53
CA GLN A 53 -11.36 2.56 11.42
C GLN A 53 -10.60 2.61 10.10
N ILE A 54 -9.31 2.31 10.14
CA ILE A 54 -8.46 2.20 8.96
C ILE A 54 -8.17 0.72 8.73
N GLN A 55 -8.52 0.23 7.55
CA GLN A 55 -8.30 -1.16 7.17
C GLN A 55 -7.57 -1.27 5.83
N THR A 56 -6.81 -2.35 5.64
CA THR A 56 -6.12 -2.65 4.38
C THR A 56 -6.17 -4.15 4.05
N PHE A 57 -6.06 -4.47 2.77
CA PHE A 57 -6.00 -5.84 2.26
C PHE A 57 -4.55 -6.22 1.94
N THR A 58 -4.15 -7.44 2.31
CA THR A 58 -2.83 -7.99 2.01
C THR A 58 -2.90 -9.49 1.73
N SER A 59 -1.81 -10.05 1.24
CA SER A 59 -1.65 -11.49 1.08
C SER A 59 -1.17 -12.16 2.37
N ARG A 60 -1.66 -13.38 2.66
CA ARG A 60 -1.24 -14.14 3.86
C ARG A 60 0.21 -14.62 3.85
N GLY A 61 0.86 -14.63 2.69
CA GLY A 61 2.22 -15.13 2.54
C GLY A 61 3.07 -14.24 1.65
N ILE A 62 4.35 -14.13 2.00
CA ILE A 62 5.33 -13.42 1.19
C ILE A 62 5.53 -14.23 -0.10
N ARG A 63 5.12 -13.66 -1.23
CA ARG A 63 5.37 -14.22 -2.56
C ARG A 63 6.79 -13.90 -3.02
N ALA A 64 7.32 -14.71 -3.93
CA ALA A 64 8.62 -14.45 -4.55
C ALA A 64 8.67 -13.02 -5.09
N THR A 65 9.69 -12.27 -4.67
CA THR A 65 9.84 -10.88 -5.09
C THR A 65 10.17 -10.83 -6.57
N ASN A 66 9.24 -10.26 -7.34
CA ASN A 66 9.49 -9.88 -8.72
C ASN A 66 9.67 -8.36 -8.78
N ARG A 67 10.65 -7.90 -9.56
CA ARG A 67 10.81 -6.46 -9.81
C ARG A 67 9.52 -5.93 -10.46
N PRO A 68 8.88 -4.89 -9.90
CA PRO A 68 7.72 -4.29 -10.54
C PRO A 68 8.08 -3.68 -11.90
N SER A 69 7.11 -3.59 -12.81
CA SER A 69 7.33 -2.95 -14.11
C SER A 69 7.53 -1.44 -13.95
N GLU A 70 8.23 -0.83 -14.90
CA GLU A 70 8.44 0.63 -14.90
C GLU A 70 7.11 1.39 -14.95
N VAL A 71 6.14 0.89 -15.72
CA VAL A 71 4.79 1.46 -15.79
C VAL A 71 4.09 1.45 -14.43
N TYR A 72 4.24 0.37 -13.66
CA TYR A 72 3.64 0.28 -12.32
C TYR A 72 4.37 1.19 -11.32
N LEU A 73 5.70 1.31 -11.41
CA LEU A 73 6.46 2.25 -10.59
C LEU A 73 6.09 3.70 -10.87
N GLN A 74 5.85 4.04 -12.14
CA GLN A 74 5.36 5.37 -12.52
C GLN A 74 3.98 5.63 -11.91
N ALA A 75 3.05 4.68 -12.00
CA ALA A 75 1.72 4.82 -11.40
C ALA A 75 1.78 5.05 -9.87
N ILE A 76 2.70 4.38 -9.17
CA ILE A 76 2.93 4.64 -7.73
C ILE A 76 3.52 6.04 -7.53
N SER A 77 4.50 6.44 -8.35
CA SER A 77 5.12 7.76 -8.27
C SER A 77 4.09 8.89 -8.44
N ASP A 78 3.23 8.76 -9.45
CA ASP A 78 2.14 9.69 -9.74
C ASP A 78 1.17 9.76 -8.55
N GLY A 79 0.75 8.61 -8.02
CA GLY A 79 -0.12 8.55 -6.85
C GLY A 79 0.48 9.19 -5.59
N ILE A 80 1.79 9.03 -5.37
CA ILE A 80 2.50 9.72 -4.28
C ILE A 80 2.51 11.23 -4.53
N LYS A 81 2.80 11.68 -5.75
CA LYS A 81 2.82 13.11 -6.09
C LYS A 81 1.44 13.76 -5.97
N GLU A 82 0.38 13.06 -6.35
CA GLU A 82 -0.99 13.52 -6.16
C GLU A 82 -1.37 13.64 -4.67
N THR A 83 -0.94 12.67 -3.86
CA THR A 83 -1.24 12.65 -2.41
C THR A 83 -0.40 13.66 -1.63
N PHE A 84 0.85 13.85 -2.02
CA PHE A 84 1.84 14.71 -1.39
C PHE A 84 2.41 15.70 -2.42
N PRO A 85 1.62 16.69 -2.88
CA PRO A 85 1.99 17.58 -3.99
C PRO A 85 3.25 18.41 -3.73
N TYR A 86 3.57 18.64 -2.46
CA TYR A 86 4.76 19.35 -2.01
C TYR A 86 6.05 18.51 -2.08
N MET A 87 5.96 17.20 -2.29
CA MET A 87 7.12 16.33 -2.34
C MET A 87 7.81 16.44 -3.72
N GLU A 88 9.11 16.75 -3.73
CA GLU A 88 9.89 16.84 -4.96
C GLU A 88 10.03 15.47 -5.65
N GLU A 89 10.02 15.42 -6.99
CA GLU A 89 10.09 14.14 -7.72
C GLU A 89 11.33 13.32 -7.38
N LEU A 90 12.49 13.97 -7.24
CA LEU A 90 13.72 13.30 -6.82
C LEU A 90 13.58 12.64 -5.44
N THR A 91 12.75 13.20 -4.56
CA THR A 91 12.48 12.62 -3.23
C THR A 91 11.57 11.40 -3.35
N ILE A 92 10.57 11.45 -4.23
CA ILE A 92 9.68 10.31 -4.52
C ILE A 92 10.49 9.15 -5.11
N HIS A 93 11.35 9.41 -6.09
CA HIS A 93 12.23 8.38 -6.67
C HIS A 93 13.20 7.78 -5.64
N LYS A 94 13.78 8.61 -4.76
CA LYS A 94 14.63 8.12 -3.66
C LYS A 94 13.86 7.20 -2.71
N TYR A 95 12.65 7.60 -2.32
CA TYR A 95 11.77 6.79 -1.47
C TYR A 95 11.44 5.44 -2.11
N LEU A 96 10.99 5.42 -3.37
CA LEU A 96 10.71 4.17 -4.09
C LEU A 96 11.97 3.29 -4.20
N GLY A 97 13.13 3.91 -4.45
CA GLY A 97 14.40 3.20 -4.49
C GLY A 97 14.84 2.60 -3.14
N GLN A 98 14.38 3.14 -2.00
CA GLN A 98 14.59 2.54 -0.68
C GLN A 98 13.63 1.37 -0.45
N CYS A 99 12.36 1.52 -0.84
CA CYS A 99 11.34 0.48 -0.69
C CYS A 99 11.68 -0.81 -1.45
N LEU A 100 12.28 -0.69 -2.64
CA LEU A 100 12.67 -1.81 -3.50
C LEU A 100 13.97 -2.53 -3.08
N ARG A 101 14.73 -1.96 -2.13
CA ARG A 101 16.02 -2.51 -1.66
C ARG A 101 15.94 -3.27 -0.34
N GLY A 102 14.80 -3.21 0.35
CA GLY A 102 14.58 -3.89 1.64
C GLY A 102 14.23 -5.35 1.51
#